data_AF-A0A9X1N3P4-F1
#
_entry.id   AF-A0A9X1N3P4-F1
#
_cell.length_a   1.000
_cell.length_b   1.000
_cell.length_c   1.000
_cell.angle_alpha   90.00
_cell.angle_beta   90.00
_cell.angle_gamma   90.00
#
_symmetry.space_group_name_H-M   'P 1'
#
loop_
_entity.id
_entity.type
_entity.pdbx_description
1 polymer ?
#
loop_
_entity_poly.entity_id
_entity_poly.type
_entity_poly.pdbx_seq_one_letter_code
_entity_poly.pdbx_strand_id
1 'polypeptide(L)'
;MRSALFSLLFILSLPAFAEIYKYTDAQGNTVFTNQPPEGVQADTVDLPPANTVNIRTPEPPPPLPDSQQTQSAPYQTLMLSGIPDEEALRANNGTFVVSALLEPPLRSGHSLRFVLDGIPQAAASAATSLQLNNVERGEHRLHVEVLSGEKVIQRSQPELFTVQRVNTSSPALRPKPPRPAP
;
A
#
# COMPACT_ATOMS: atom_id res chain seq x y z
N MET A 1 -2.51 -44.64 -54.00
CA MET A 1 -3.05 -43.46 -54.73
C MET A 1 -3.49 -42.33 -53.79
N ARG A 2 -4.16 -42.62 -52.65
CA ARG A 2 -4.52 -41.60 -51.64
C ARG A 2 -3.31 -40.88 -51.00
N SER A 3 -2.26 -41.61 -50.66
CA SER A 3 -1.04 -41.08 -50.06
C SER A 3 -0.27 -40.11 -50.98
N ALA A 4 -0.28 -40.37 -52.29
CA ALA A 4 0.33 -39.46 -53.27
C ALA A 4 -0.44 -38.13 -53.40
N LEU A 5 -1.76 -38.15 -53.22
CA LEU A 5 -2.59 -36.95 -53.25
C LEU A 5 -2.33 -36.04 -52.04
N PHE A 6 -2.09 -36.62 -50.86
CA PHE A 6 -1.75 -35.85 -49.65
C PHE A 6 -0.35 -35.22 -49.73
N SER A 7 0.64 -35.89 -50.32
CA SER A 7 1.96 -35.28 -50.56
C SER A 7 1.90 -34.13 -51.58
N LEU A 8 1.06 -34.26 -52.63
CA LEU A 8 0.90 -33.18 -53.61
C LEU A 8 0.20 -31.94 -52.99
N LEU A 9 -0.75 -32.15 -52.08
CA LEU A 9 -1.46 -31.06 -51.40
C LEU A 9 -0.54 -30.25 -50.46
N PHE A 10 0.43 -30.91 -49.82
CA PHE A 10 1.37 -30.26 -48.89
C PHE A 10 2.43 -29.40 -49.60
N ILE A 11 2.76 -29.73 -50.85
CA ILE A 11 3.71 -28.96 -51.67
C ILE A 11 3.08 -27.65 -52.18
N LEU A 12 1.76 -27.55 -52.22
CA LEU A 12 1.05 -26.38 -52.74
C LEU A 12 0.77 -25.29 -51.69
N SER A 13 1.10 -25.49 -50.41
CA SER A 13 0.92 -24.45 -49.38
C SER A 13 2.10 -23.49 -49.35
N LEU A 14 2.10 -22.50 -50.24
CA LEU A 14 3.03 -21.37 -50.16
C LEU A 14 2.57 -20.40 -49.06
N PRO A 15 3.48 -19.87 -48.22
CA PRO A 15 3.13 -18.84 -47.24
C PRO A 15 2.85 -17.52 -47.96
N ALA A 16 1.73 -16.87 -47.66
CA ALA A 16 1.44 -15.53 -48.13
C ALA A 16 2.09 -14.51 -47.19
N PHE A 17 3.13 -13.82 -47.66
CA PHE A 17 3.72 -12.67 -46.98
C PHE A 17 2.94 -11.41 -47.36
N ALA A 18 2.47 -10.65 -46.38
CA ALA A 18 1.79 -9.38 -46.58
C ALA A 18 2.75 -8.23 -46.24
N GLU A 19 3.26 -7.55 -47.27
CA GLU A 19 4.09 -6.34 -47.15
C GLU A 19 3.26 -5.10 -47.52
N ILE A 20 3.52 -3.96 -46.88
CA ILE A 20 2.83 -2.68 -47.12
C ILE A 20 3.80 -1.72 -47.80
N TYR A 21 3.44 -1.21 -48.98
CA TYR A 21 4.24 -0.30 -49.80
C TYR A 21 3.66 1.12 -49.78
N LYS A 22 4.52 2.13 -49.78
CA LYS A 22 4.15 3.55 -49.80
C LYS A 22 4.71 4.22 -51.05
N TYR A 23 3.88 4.95 -51.78
CA TYR A 23 4.34 5.81 -52.88
C TYR A 23 3.59 7.13 -52.91
N THR A 24 4.14 8.10 -53.64
CA THR A 24 3.52 9.41 -53.85
C THR A 24 2.94 9.47 -55.26
N ASP A 25 1.65 9.79 -55.37
CA ASP A 25 0.99 9.93 -56.67
C ASP A 25 1.37 11.24 -57.38
N ALA A 26 0.98 11.37 -58.65
CA ALA A 26 1.30 12.54 -59.47
C ALA A 26 0.64 13.84 -58.97
N GLN A 27 -0.30 13.74 -58.01
CA GLN A 27 -0.99 14.85 -57.36
C GLN A 27 -0.36 15.23 -56.01
N GLY A 28 0.72 14.55 -55.60
CA GLY A 28 1.46 14.84 -54.37
C GLY A 28 0.88 14.18 -53.11
N ASN A 29 -0.08 13.27 -53.25
CA ASN A 29 -0.69 12.58 -52.11
C ASN A 29 0.09 11.29 -51.80
N THR A 30 0.21 11.00 -50.51
CA THR A 30 0.87 9.77 -50.04
C THR A 30 -0.15 8.64 -49.97
N VAL A 31 0.05 7.58 -50.76
CA VAL A 31 -0.83 6.43 -50.84
C VAL A 31 -0.11 5.18 -50.29
N PHE A 32 -0.80 4.44 -49.44
CA PHE A 32 -0.33 3.17 -48.89
C PHE A 32 -1.10 2.02 -49.54
N THR A 33 -0.38 1.05 -50.09
CA THR A 33 -0.94 -0.11 -50.80
C THR A 33 -0.31 -1.40 -50.31
N ASN A 34 -1.12 -2.45 -50.21
CA ASN A 34 -0.76 -3.82 -49.85
C ASN A 34 -0.39 -4.67 -51.08
N GLN A 35 -0.22 -4.04 -52.24
CA GLN A 35 0.18 -4.68 -53.49
C GLN A 35 1.23 -3.80 -54.19
N PRO A 36 2.42 -4.33 -54.57
CA PRO A 36 3.49 -3.53 -55.14
C PRO A 36 3.11 -3.08 -56.56
N PRO A 37 3.10 -1.77 -56.87
CA PRO A 37 2.98 -1.31 -58.24
C PRO A 37 4.29 -1.57 -59.00
N GLU A 38 4.19 -2.14 -60.21
CA GLU A 38 5.37 -2.41 -61.04
C GLU A 38 6.10 -1.11 -61.40
N GLY A 39 7.42 -1.09 -61.21
CA GLY A 39 8.32 -0.08 -61.78
C GLY A 39 8.75 1.08 -60.88
N VAL A 40 8.51 1.05 -59.57
CA VAL A 40 8.93 2.13 -58.66
C VAL A 40 9.91 1.63 -57.61
N GLN A 41 11.08 2.28 -57.52
CA GLN A 41 12.04 2.08 -56.42
C GLN A 41 11.39 2.54 -55.11
N ALA A 42 11.13 1.60 -54.21
CA ALA A 42 10.53 1.87 -52.90
C ALA A 42 11.59 1.71 -51.81
N ASP A 43 11.87 2.78 -51.07
CA ASP A 43 12.75 2.72 -49.91
C ASP A 43 11.95 2.35 -48.65
N THR A 44 12.45 1.34 -47.93
CA THR A 44 11.89 0.86 -46.66
C THR A 44 12.04 1.92 -45.58
N VAL A 45 10.92 2.40 -45.03
CA VAL A 45 10.91 3.30 -43.88
C VAL A 45 10.78 2.46 -42.61
N ASP A 46 11.83 2.46 -41.79
CA ASP A 46 11.83 1.82 -40.48
C ASP A 46 11.23 2.78 -39.43
N LEU A 47 10.13 2.38 -38.81
CA LEU A 47 9.41 3.20 -37.83
C LEU A 47 9.87 2.83 -36.41
N PRO A 48 10.23 3.81 -35.56
CA PRO A 48 10.57 3.52 -34.18
C PRO A 48 9.35 2.96 -33.43
N PRO A 49 9.58 2.10 -32.42
CA PRO A 49 8.50 1.50 -31.64
C PRO A 49 7.70 2.58 -30.88
N ALA A 50 6.40 2.35 -30.78
CA ALA A 50 5.48 3.26 -30.09
C ALA A 50 5.79 3.34 -28.58
N ASN A 51 5.73 4.55 -28.02
CA ASN A 51 5.87 4.76 -26.58
C ASN A 51 4.71 4.09 -25.83
N THR A 52 5.01 3.03 -25.08
CA THR A 52 4.05 2.38 -24.19
C THR A 52 4.38 2.72 -22.74
N VAL A 53 3.37 3.19 -22.00
CA VAL A 53 3.43 3.37 -20.54
C VAL A 53 3.03 2.06 -19.87
N ASN A 54 3.82 1.61 -18.90
CA ASN A 54 3.52 0.40 -18.15
C ASN A 54 2.42 0.70 -17.12
N ILE A 55 1.18 0.34 -17.44
CA ILE A 55 0.04 0.49 -16.51
C ILE A 55 0.21 -0.56 -15.42
N ARG A 56 0.61 -0.12 -14.22
CA ARG A 56 0.62 -1.00 -13.05
C ARG A 56 -0.80 -1.17 -12.55
N THR A 57 -1.27 -2.41 -12.51
CA THR A 57 -2.52 -2.77 -11.82
C THR A 57 -2.40 -2.34 -10.35
N PRO A 58 -3.37 -1.59 -9.80
CA PRO A 58 -3.40 -1.26 -8.38
C PRO A 58 -3.36 -2.54 -7.55
N GLU A 59 -2.61 -2.50 -6.44
CA GLU A 59 -2.56 -3.61 -5.50
C GLU A 59 -3.96 -3.81 -4.88
N PRO A 60 -4.41 -5.05 -4.67
CA PRO A 60 -5.70 -5.30 -4.04
C PRO A 60 -5.77 -4.64 -2.66
N PRO A 61 -6.94 -4.13 -2.24
CA PRO A 61 -7.10 -3.61 -0.90
C PRO A 61 -6.73 -4.67 0.14
N PRO A 62 -6.17 -4.26 1.30
CA PRO A 62 -5.78 -5.19 2.35
C PRO A 62 -6.99 -6.00 2.80
N PRO A 63 -6.79 -7.27 3.22
CA PRO A 63 -7.87 -8.08 3.75
C PRO A 63 -8.52 -7.37 4.94
N LEU A 64 -9.86 -7.44 4.97
CA LEU A 64 -10.66 -6.98 6.11
C LEU A 64 -10.11 -7.63 7.40
N PRO A 65 -10.02 -6.90 8.53
CA PRO A 65 -9.61 -7.49 9.78
C PRO A 65 -10.49 -8.70 10.08
N ASP A 66 -9.85 -9.85 10.33
CA ASP A 66 -10.55 -11.06 10.75
C ASP A 66 -11.48 -10.69 11.90
N SER A 67 -12.78 -10.71 11.62
CA SER A 67 -13.82 -10.69 12.64
C SER A 67 -13.74 -12.04 13.32
N GLN A 68 -12.77 -12.20 14.23
CA GLN A 68 -12.62 -13.42 15.00
C GLN A 68 -13.98 -13.74 15.62
N GLN A 69 -14.41 -14.95 15.30
CA GLN A 69 -15.68 -15.55 15.67
C GLN A 69 -16.03 -15.22 17.11
N THR A 70 -17.31 -14.87 17.28
CA THR A 70 -18.01 -14.58 18.52
C THR A 70 -18.03 -15.82 19.43
N GLN A 71 -16.87 -16.22 19.95
CA GLN A 71 -16.84 -16.79 21.30
C GLN A 71 -17.43 -15.72 22.20
N SER A 72 -18.44 -16.08 22.99
CA SER A 72 -19.09 -15.20 23.96
C SER A 72 -18.04 -14.33 24.65
N ALA A 73 -17.98 -13.06 24.25
CA ALA A 73 -16.96 -12.14 24.72
C ALA A 73 -17.04 -12.05 26.25
N PRO A 74 -15.96 -12.37 26.99
CA PRO A 74 -16.00 -12.37 28.45
C PRO A 74 -16.27 -10.99 29.05
N TYR A 75 -16.05 -9.93 28.28
CA TYR A 75 -16.31 -8.54 28.64
C TYR A 75 -17.30 -7.92 27.66
N GLN A 76 -18.41 -7.38 28.18
CA GLN A 76 -19.37 -6.62 27.40
C GLN A 76 -18.73 -5.33 26.85
N THR A 77 -17.96 -4.64 27.68
CA THR A 77 -17.22 -3.44 27.28
C THR A 77 -15.73 -3.75 27.33
N LEU A 78 -15.03 -3.44 26.24
CA LEU A 78 -13.56 -3.45 26.17
C LEU A 78 -13.13 -2.37 25.17
N MET A 79 -12.73 -1.22 25.69
CA MET A 79 -12.41 -0.04 24.89
C MET A 79 -11.15 0.65 25.41
N LEU A 80 -10.45 1.36 24.54
CA LEU A 80 -9.37 2.26 24.92
C LEU A 80 -9.93 3.64 25.29
N SER A 81 -9.19 4.33 26.15
CA SER A 81 -9.43 5.72 26.54
C SER A 81 -8.10 6.41 26.87
N GLY A 82 -8.11 7.73 26.94
CA GLY A 82 -6.92 8.51 27.28
C GLY A 82 -5.94 8.72 26.13
N ILE A 83 -6.33 8.43 24.87
CA ILE A 83 -5.58 8.91 23.71
C ILE A 83 -5.77 10.43 23.60
N PRO A 84 -4.70 11.24 23.70
CA PRO A 84 -4.81 12.70 23.56
C PRO A 84 -5.14 13.10 22.12
N ASP A 85 -5.60 14.34 21.96
CA ASP A 85 -5.72 14.96 20.65
C ASP A 85 -4.34 15.18 19.98
N GLU A 86 -4.36 15.52 18.68
CA GLU A 86 -3.16 15.68 17.87
C GLU A 86 -2.22 16.79 18.41
N GLU A 87 -2.80 17.89 18.90
CA GLU A 87 -2.06 19.00 19.50
C GLU A 87 -1.30 18.57 20.77
N ALA A 88 -1.95 17.85 21.69
CA ALA A 88 -1.33 17.38 22.92
C ALA A 88 -0.26 16.30 22.66
N LEU A 89 -0.51 15.39 21.70
CA LEU A 89 0.48 14.39 21.28
C LEU A 89 1.78 15.04 20.79
N ARG A 90 1.65 16.13 20.03
CA ARG A 90 2.80 16.91 19.54
C ARG A 90 3.55 17.61 20.67
N ALA A 91 2.84 18.21 21.63
CA ALA A 91 3.47 18.90 22.77
C ALA A 91 4.26 17.95 23.68
N ASN A 92 3.80 16.71 23.82
CA ASN A 92 4.38 15.73 24.72
C ASN A 92 5.35 14.74 24.03
N ASN A 93 5.78 15.02 22.79
CA ASN A 93 6.69 14.17 22.02
C ASN A 93 6.22 12.70 21.92
N GLY A 94 4.91 12.47 21.74
CA GLY A 94 4.35 11.11 21.68
C GLY A 94 4.44 10.33 22.99
N THR A 95 4.51 11.01 24.14
CA THR A 95 4.46 10.40 25.47
C THR A 95 3.13 10.70 26.15
N PHE A 96 2.35 9.66 26.47
CA PHE A 96 1.01 9.81 27.06
C PHE A 96 0.57 8.51 27.75
N VAL A 97 -0.48 8.61 28.58
CA VAL A 97 -1.04 7.47 29.31
C VAL A 97 -2.36 7.07 28.69
N VAL A 98 -2.48 5.79 28.32
CA VAL A 98 -3.71 5.18 27.83
C VAL A 98 -4.32 4.28 28.89
N SER A 99 -5.63 4.13 28.88
CA SER A 99 -6.36 3.25 29.78
C SER A 99 -7.31 2.32 29.02
N ALA A 100 -7.52 1.14 29.54
CA ALA A 100 -8.52 0.19 29.09
C ALA A 100 -9.75 0.29 30.00
N LEU A 101 -10.91 0.52 29.40
CA LEU A 101 -12.20 0.48 30.08
C LEU A 101 -12.83 -0.90 29.85
N LEU A 102 -13.16 -1.59 30.94
CA LEU A 102 -13.73 -2.93 30.92
C LEU A 102 -15.02 -3.02 31.74
N GLU A 103 -16.00 -3.75 31.21
CA GLU A 103 -17.21 -4.12 31.94
C GLU A 103 -17.55 -5.59 31.66
N PRO A 104 -17.61 -6.46 32.69
CA PRO A 104 -17.26 -6.21 34.11
C PRO A 104 -15.75 -5.90 34.31
N PRO A 105 -15.30 -5.53 35.53
CA PRO A 105 -13.87 -5.36 35.82
C PRO A 105 -13.05 -6.62 35.46
N LEU A 106 -11.74 -6.44 35.27
CA LEU A 106 -10.83 -7.51 34.89
C LEU A 106 -10.94 -8.71 35.86
N ARG A 107 -11.45 -9.83 35.37
CA ARG A 107 -11.62 -11.07 36.14
C ARG A 107 -10.28 -11.65 36.55
N SER A 108 -10.25 -12.30 37.72
CA SER A 108 -9.07 -13.02 38.19
C SER A 108 -8.64 -14.10 37.20
N GLY A 109 -7.33 -14.22 36.99
CA GLY A 109 -6.75 -15.14 36.00
C GLY A 109 -6.70 -14.60 34.57
N HIS A 110 -7.27 -13.41 34.32
CA HIS A 110 -7.08 -12.69 33.06
C HIS A 110 -6.01 -11.61 33.19
N SER A 111 -5.39 -11.26 32.07
CA SER A 111 -4.41 -10.18 31.96
C SER A 111 -4.68 -9.33 30.73
N LEU A 112 -4.14 -8.11 30.73
CA LEU A 112 -4.22 -7.14 29.65
C LEU A 112 -2.86 -6.97 29.00
N ARG A 113 -2.88 -6.75 27.69
CA ARG A 113 -1.71 -6.39 26.89
C ARG A 113 -2.10 -5.30 25.90
N PHE A 114 -1.43 -4.16 26.00
CA PHE A 114 -1.55 -3.06 25.06
C PHE A 114 -0.63 -3.33 23.87
N VAL A 115 -1.17 -3.20 22.66
CA VAL A 115 -0.49 -3.51 21.41
C VAL A 115 -0.56 -2.30 20.49
N LEU A 116 0.61 -1.76 20.14
CA LEU A 116 0.77 -0.63 19.24
C LEU A 116 1.36 -1.16 17.92
N ASP A 117 0.65 -1.00 16.82
CA ASP A 117 1.04 -1.47 15.48
C ASP A 117 1.44 -2.96 15.43
N GLY A 118 0.75 -3.78 16.22
CA GLY A 118 1.05 -5.21 16.34
C GLY A 118 2.16 -5.57 17.33
N ILE A 119 2.83 -4.59 17.94
CA ILE A 119 3.93 -4.78 18.89
C ILE A 119 3.42 -4.56 20.33
N PRO A 120 3.51 -5.57 21.22
CA PRO A 120 3.23 -5.41 22.63
C PRO A 120 4.13 -4.35 23.28
N GLN A 121 3.51 -3.39 23.97
CA GLN A 121 4.24 -2.29 24.61
C GLN A 121 4.70 -2.61 26.04
N ALA A 122 4.11 -3.64 26.65
CA ALA A 122 4.48 -4.15 27.96
C ALA A 122 4.15 -5.65 28.09
N ALA A 123 4.70 -6.29 29.12
CA ALA A 123 4.29 -7.64 29.50
C ALA A 123 2.81 -7.67 29.92
N ALA A 124 2.14 -8.79 29.68
CA ALA A 124 0.74 -8.95 30.05
C ALA A 124 0.58 -8.85 31.58
N SER A 125 -0.33 -8.00 32.06
CA SER A 125 -0.51 -7.73 33.48
C SER A 125 -1.95 -7.39 33.84
N ALA A 126 -2.26 -7.23 35.13
CA ALA A 126 -3.58 -6.76 35.56
C ALA A 126 -3.75 -5.23 35.44
N ALA A 127 -2.72 -4.50 35.02
CA ALA A 127 -2.77 -3.06 34.90
C ALA A 127 -3.72 -2.65 33.76
N THR A 128 -4.66 -1.77 34.07
CA THR A 128 -5.63 -1.22 33.11
C THR A 128 -5.14 0.07 32.48
N SER A 129 -3.93 0.54 32.79
CA SER A 129 -3.33 1.71 32.16
C SER A 129 -1.87 1.46 31.80
N LEU A 130 -1.40 2.16 30.77
CA LEU A 130 -0.03 2.09 30.30
C LEU A 130 0.45 3.46 29.83
N GLN A 131 1.67 3.83 30.22
CA GLN A 131 2.36 4.97 29.65
C GLN A 131 3.10 4.54 28.38
N LEU A 132 2.71 5.11 27.25
CA LEU A 132 3.47 5.03 26.01
C LEU A 132 4.52 6.14 26.01
N ASN A 133 5.74 5.81 25.58
CA ASN A 133 6.87 6.72 25.61
C ASN A 133 7.46 6.84 24.21
N ASN A 134 7.68 8.08 23.76
CA ASN A 134 8.32 8.38 22.49
C ASN A 134 7.74 7.55 21.33
N VAL A 135 6.41 7.54 21.19
CA VAL A 135 5.76 6.97 20.01
C VAL A 135 6.31 7.69 18.78
N GLU A 136 6.65 6.91 17.75
CA GLU A 136 7.24 7.44 16.52
C GLU A 136 6.28 8.38 15.79
N ARG A 137 6.78 9.11 14.80
CA ARG A 137 5.91 9.96 13.96
C ARG A 137 5.14 9.08 12.96
N GLY A 138 3.90 9.45 12.66
CA GLY A 138 3.07 8.77 11.68
C GLY A 138 1.68 8.41 12.22
N GLU A 139 0.96 7.62 11.43
CA GLU A 139 -0.30 6.99 11.85
C GLU A 139 0.01 5.73 12.65
N HIS A 140 -0.67 5.56 13.76
CA HIS A 140 -0.53 4.43 14.66
C HIS A 140 -1.89 3.81 14.98
N ARG A 141 -1.90 2.50 15.24
CA ARG A 141 -3.07 1.74 15.67
C ARG A 141 -2.79 1.13 17.04
N LEU A 142 -3.63 1.47 18.02
CA LEU A 142 -3.55 0.91 19.36
C LEU A 142 -4.79 0.07 19.64
N HIS A 143 -4.60 -1.12 20.20
CA HIS A 143 -5.68 -1.92 20.76
C HIS A 143 -5.23 -2.59 22.05
N VAL A 144 -6.19 -3.03 22.86
CA VAL A 144 -5.93 -3.85 24.05
C VAL A 144 -6.41 -5.27 23.82
N GLU A 145 -5.60 -6.23 24.21
CA GLU A 145 -5.93 -7.66 24.23
C GLU A 145 -6.17 -8.10 25.67
N VAL A 146 -7.20 -8.92 25.86
CA VAL A 146 -7.39 -9.69 27.10
C VAL A 146 -6.87 -11.10 26.87
N LEU A 147 -6.05 -11.59 27.79
CA LEU A 147 -5.50 -12.93 27.76
C LEU A 147 -5.98 -13.76 28.96
N SER A 148 -6.11 -15.07 28.73
CA SER A 148 -6.17 -16.09 29.77
C SER A 148 -4.91 -16.95 29.63
N GLY A 149 -3.94 -16.74 30.52
CA GLY A 149 -2.57 -17.23 30.31
C GLY A 149 -1.94 -16.58 29.07
N GLU A 150 -1.51 -17.39 28.10
CA GLU A 150 -0.93 -16.93 26.84
C GLU A 150 -1.96 -16.77 25.71
N LYS A 151 -3.19 -17.24 25.93
CA LYS A 151 -4.24 -17.23 24.91
C LYS A 151 -4.97 -15.90 24.93
N VAL A 152 -5.00 -15.21 23.79
CA VAL A 152 -5.88 -14.06 23.57
C VAL A 152 -7.33 -14.54 23.51
N ILE A 153 -8.18 -14.00 24.39
CA ILE A 153 -9.60 -14.37 24.51
C ILE A 153 -10.55 -13.26 24.04
N GLN A 154 -10.08 -12.00 23.98
CA GLN A 154 -10.83 -10.86 23.46
C GLN A 154 -9.89 -9.73 23.05
N ARG A 155 -10.29 -8.93 22.06
CA ARG A 155 -9.59 -7.72 21.62
C ARG A 155 -10.54 -6.53 21.58
N SER A 156 -10.07 -5.34 21.92
CA SER A 156 -10.83 -4.11 21.69
C SER A 156 -10.89 -3.80 20.20
N GLN A 157 -11.79 -2.88 19.83
CA GLN A 157 -11.63 -2.18 18.55
C GLN A 157 -10.30 -1.41 18.56
N PRO A 158 -9.58 -1.36 17.42
CA PRO A 158 -8.38 -0.55 17.30
C PRO A 158 -8.73 0.93 17.22
N GLU A 159 -7.99 1.75 17.96
CA GLU A 159 -8.07 3.20 17.93
C GLU A 159 -6.89 3.74 17.11
N LEU A 160 -7.19 4.63 16.15
CA LEU A 160 -6.19 5.24 15.29
C LEU A 160 -5.83 6.63 15.79
N PHE A 161 -4.55 6.96 15.79
CA PHE A 161 -4.07 8.30 16.12
C PHE A 161 -2.82 8.65 15.33
N THR A 162 -2.55 9.94 15.18
CA THR A 162 -1.40 10.46 14.42
C THR A 162 -0.45 11.21 15.34
N VAL A 163 0.85 10.92 15.22
CA VAL A 163 1.91 11.65 15.92
C VAL A 163 2.70 12.48 14.91
N GLN A 164 2.79 13.79 15.16
CA GLN A 164 3.58 14.71 14.34
C GLN A 164 4.80 15.23 15.12
N ARG A 165 5.95 15.32 14.45
CA ARG A 165 7.16 15.94 15.02
C ARG A 165 7.61 17.11 14.17
N VAL A 166 7.88 18.24 14.80
CA VAL A 166 8.52 19.39 14.13
C VAL A 166 10.00 19.14 13.99
N ASN A 167 10.52 19.34 12.79
CA ASN A 167 11.95 19.38 12.56
C ASN A 167 12.48 20.79 12.89
N THR A 168 13.05 20.94 14.08
CA THR A 168 13.67 22.20 14.53
C THR A 168 15.09 22.41 14.00
N SER A 169 15.67 21.45 13.28
CA SER A 169 17.04 21.54 12.72
C SER A 169 17.12 22.27 11.38
N SER A 170 16.01 22.85 10.90
CA SER A 170 15.96 23.57 9.64
C SER A 170 16.90 24.79 9.65
N PRO A 171 17.81 24.96 8.66
CA PRO A 171 18.70 26.13 8.58
C PRO A 171 17.98 27.48 8.58
N ALA A 172 16.71 27.51 8.14
CA ALA A 172 15.84 28.69 8.15
C ALA A 172 15.44 29.19 9.55
N LEU A 173 15.56 28.35 10.59
CA LEU A 173 15.24 28.68 11.99
C LEU A 173 16.48 29.05 12.81
N ARG A 174 17.68 29.06 12.21
CA ARG A 174 18.89 29.47 12.92
C ARG A 174 18.80 30.96 13.28
N PRO A 175 19.11 31.35 14.53
CA PRO A 175 19.19 32.76 14.90
C PRO A 175 20.15 33.50 13.97
N LYS A 176 19.74 34.67 13.48
CA LYS A 176 20.62 35.52 12.66
C LYS A 176 21.83 35.93 13.52
N PRO A 177 23.06 35.85 13.01
CA PRO A 177 24.24 36.24 13.80
C PRO A 177 24.09 37.70 14.27
N PRO A 178 24.58 38.03 15.48
CA PRO A 178 24.51 39.38 16.01
C PRO A 178 25.23 40.35 15.07
N ARG A 179 24.64 41.54 14.88
CA ARG A 179 25.26 42.59 14.07
C ARG A 179 26.52 43.08 14.80
N PRO A 180 27.67 43.26 14.12
CA PRO A 180 28.87 43.77 14.76
C PRO A 180 28.60 45.14 15.40
N ALA A 181 29.15 45.33 16.60
CA ALA A 181 29.08 46.60 17.33
C ALA A 181 29.92 47.68 16.62
N PRO A 182 29.51 48.96 16.69
CA PRO A 182 30.22 50.09 16.07
C PRO A 182 31.57 50.37 16.72
#